data_AF-A0A8T3XVE2-F1
#
_entry.id   AF-A0A8T3XVE2-F1
#
_cell.length_a   1.000
_cell.length_b   1.000
_cell.length_c   1.000
_cell.angle_alpha   90.00
_cell.angle_beta   90.00
_cell.angle_gamma   90.00
#
_symmetry.space_group_name_H-M   'P 1'
#
loop_
_entity.id
_entity.type
_entity.pdbx_description
1 polymer ?
#
loop_
_entity_poly.entity_id
_entity_poly.type
_entity_poly.pdbx_seq_one_letter_code
_entity_poly.pdbx_strand_id
1 'polypeptide(L)'
;MVFDFLTLTTILVFISLLLEFIHIKFLKGCHGIDLLFFAPWIFAIKFGFSNALTLGLILMVIHIVFNLHMARFVAFALPAVLLAVIFGNALGVAGFYTALIVYMIASIFTTSFFGGFGPRFVLFLVFGTLFNIGLFSVYQNFVTF
;
A
#
# COMPACT_ATOMS: atom_id res chain seq x y z
N MET A 1 18.60 -2.44 14.08
CA MET A 1 17.56 -3.09 14.89
C MET A 1 16.96 -4.25 14.09
N VAL A 2 16.98 -5.47 14.61
CA VAL A 2 16.26 -6.60 13.99
C VAL A 2 14.82 -6.52 14.50
N PHE A 3 13.92 -5.89 13.75
CA PHE A 3 12.50 -6.00 14.03
C PHE A 3 12.08 -7.43 13.71
N ASP A 4 11.50 -8.13 14.68
CA ASP A 4 10.86 -9.41 14.41
C ASP A 4 9.58 -9.22 13.58
N PHE A 5 9.15 -10.28 12.90
CA PHE A 5 7.98 -10.27 12.02
C PHE A 5 6.72 -9.75 12.74
N LEU A 6 6.52 -10.17 14.00
CA LEU A 6 5.32 -9.87 14.76
C LEU A 6 5.27 -8.39 15.16
N THR A 7 6.41 -7.83 15.55
CA THR A 7 6.59 -6.42 15.91
C THR A 7 6.36 -5.53 14.70
N LEU A 8 7.01 -5.82 13.56
CA LEU A 8 6.83 -4.99 12.36
C LEU A 8 5.39 -5.07 11.83
N THR A 9 4.77 -6.25 11.89
CA THR A 9 3.36 -6.45 11.51
C THR A 9 2.46 -5.60 12.39
N THR A 10 2.66 -5.67 13.71
CA THR A 10 1.86 -4.91 14.69
C THR A 10 1.99 -3.41 14.48
N ILE A 11 3.21 -2.91 14.25
CA ILE A 11 3.46 -1.49 13.99
C ILE A 11 2.74 -1.04 12.72
N LEU A 12 2.87 -1.77 11.61
CA LEU A 12 2.25 -1.38 10.34
C LEU A 12 0.73 -1.47 10.38
N VAL A 13 0.17 -2.49 11.04
CA VAL A 13 -1.28 -2.59 11.28
C VAL A 13 -1.76 -1.42 12.14
N PHE A 14 -1.04 -1.06 13.20
CA PHE A 14 -1.38 0.08 14.05
C PHE A 14 -1.33 1.41 13.28
N ILE A 15 -0.28 1.63 12.48
CA ILE A 15 -0.18 2.82 11.62
C ILE A 15 -1.34 2.83 10.62
N SER A 16 -1.69 1.70 10.02
CA SER A 16 -2.83 1.61 9.10
C SER A 16 -4.13 2.02 9.78
N LEU A 17 -4.40 1.48 10.98
CA LEU A 17 -5.58 1.85 11.76
C LEU A 17 -5.61 3.35 12.12
N LEU A 18 -4.46 3.92 12.47
CA LEU A 18 -4.33 5.35 12.76
C LEU A 18 -4.62 6.20 11.52
N LEU A 19 -4.08 5.80 10.36
CA LEU A 19 -4.34 6.47 9.09
C LEU A 19 -5.84 6.41 8.75
N GLU A 20 -6.49 5.24 8.89
CA GLU A 20 -7.93 5.11 8.67
C GLU A 20 -8.74 6.03 9.59
N PHE A 21 -8.37 6.10 10.87
CA PHE A 21 -9.05 6.96 11.84
C PHE A 21 -8.91 8.45 11.48
N ILE A 22 -7.70 8.87 11.09
CA ILE A 22 -7.44 10.24 10.60
C ILE A 22 -8.25 10.51 9.34
N HIS A 23 -8.34 9.53 8.44
CA HIS A 23 -9.10 9.62 7.20
C HIS A 23 -10.57 9.92 7.43
N ILE A 24 -11.22 9.11 8.27
CA ILE A 24 -12.63 9.24 8.61
C ILE A 24 -12.92 10.60 9.25
N LYS A 25 -12.01 11.08 10.11
CA LYS A 25 -12.23 12.27 10.94
C LYS A 25 -11.84 13.59 10.25
N PHE A 26 -10.80 13.60 9.42
CA PHE A 26 -10.19 14.84 8.91
C PHE A 26 -10.03 14.89 7.40
N LEU A 27 -9.87 13.76 6.71
CA LEU A 27 -9.50 13.72 5.30
C LEU A 27 -10.59 13.12 4.41
N LYS A 28 -11.86 13.49 4.67
CA LYS A 28 -13.02 13.12 3.84
C LYS A 28 -12.85 13.69 2.41
N GLY A 29 -12.08 13.01 1.56
CA GLY A 29 -11.74 13.44 0.21
C GLY A 29 -10.34 13.05 -0.25
N CYS A 30 -9.34 12.93 0.65
CA CYS A 30 -7.98 12.50 0.29
C CYS A 30 -7.84 10.98 0.32
N HIS A 31 -8.81 10.25 -0.19
CA HIS A 31 -8.77 8.79 -0.29
C HIS A 31 -7.47 8.40 -1.00
N GLY A 32 -6.65 7.48 -0.49
CA GLY A 32 -5.39 7.04 -1.14
C GLY A 32 -4.12 7.12 -0.30
N ILE A 33 -4.17 7.80 0.85
CA ILE A 33 -3.10 7.69 1.85
C ILE A 33 -3.30 6.37 2.61
N ASP A 34 -2.68 5.31 2.12
CA ASP A 34 -2.75 3.99 2.72
C ASP A 34 -1.40 3.26 2.65
N LEU A 35 -1.29 2.17 3.42
CA LEU A 35 -0.12 1.31 3.45
C LEU A 35 -0.23 0.12 2.50
N LEU A 36 -1.24 0.05 1.62
CA LEU A 36 -1.54 -1.12 0.79
C LEU A 36 -0.43 -1.43 -0.23
N PHE A 37 0.36 -0.43 -0.62
CA PHE A 37 1.58 -0.62 -1.41
C PHE A 37 2.82 -0.80 -0.54
N PHE A 38 3.16 0.21 0.27
CA PHE A 38 4.44 0.25 0.98
C PHE A 38 4.67 -0.92 1.94
N ALA A 39 3.65 -1.28 2.74
CA ALA A 39 3.80 -2.28 3.79
C ALA A 39 3.95 -3.72 3.22
N PRO A 40 3.16 -4.15 2.21
CA PRO A 40 3.41 -5.42 1.54
C PRO A 40 4.76 -5.44 0.81
N TRP A 41 5.13 -4.35 0.14
CA TRP A 41 6.41 -4.26 -0.56
C TRP A 41 7.62 -4.41 0.38
N ILE A 42 7.65 -3.69 1.51
CA ILE A 42 8.76 -3.79 2.47
C ILE A 42 8.80 -5.16 3.15
N PHE A 43 7.63 -5.76 3.41
CA PHE A 43 7.56 -7.13 3.94
C PHE A 43 8.09 -8.16 2.94
N ALA A 44 7.84 -7.96 1.65
CA ALA A 44 8.32 -8.87 0.61
C ALA A 44 9.85 -8.92 0.60
N ILE A 45 10.50 -7.78 0.81
CA ILE A 45 11.96 -7.65 0.88
C ILE A 45 12.53 -8.30 2.14
N LYS A 46 11.88 -8.13 3.30
CA LYS A 46 12.44 -8.53 4.59
C LYS A 46 12.08 -9.95 5.03
N PHE A 47 10.88 -10.40 4.70
CA PHE A 47 10.30 -11.64 5.22
C PHE A 47 9.80 -12.58 4.12
N GLY A 48 9.94 -12.19 2.85
CA GLY A 48 9.55 -12.99 1.70
C GLY A 48 8.07 -12.89 1.31
N PHE A 49 7.74 -13.53 0.20
CA PHE A 49 6.46 -13.42 -0.49
C PHE A 49 5.22 -13.75 0.37
N SER A 50 5.23 -14.89 1.07
CA SER A 50 4.05 -15.38 1.82
C SER A 50 3.64 -14.44 2.95
N ASN A 51 4.63 -13.93 3.67
CA ASN A 51 4.47 -12.99 4.78
C ASN A 51 3.94 -11.64 4.28
N ALA A 52 4.46 -11.16 3.15
CA ALA A 52 4.04 -9.93 2.50
C ALA A 52 2.60 -9.99 1.97
N LEU A 53 2.23 -11.12 1.35
CA LEU A 53 0.87 -11.34 0.87
C LEU A 53 -0.11 -11.37 2.04
N THR A 54 0.24 -12.06 3.13
CA THR A 54 -0.59 -12.12 4.34
C THR A 54 -0.82 -10.73 4.92
N LEU A 55 0.24 -9.93 5.06
CA LEU A 55 0.11 -8.55 5.51
C LEU A 55 -0.75 -7.70 4.57
N GLY A 56 -0.55 -7.82 3.26
CA GLY A 56 -1.35 -7.11 2.27
C GLY A 56 -2.84 -7.43 2.37
N LEU A 57 -3.20 -8.70 2.55
CA LEU A 57 -4.58 -9.12 2.76
C LEU A 57 -5.17 -8.55 4.06
N ILE A 58 -4.41 -8.57 5.16
CA ILE A 58 -4.83 -8.00 6.44
C ILE A 58 -5.12 -6.50 6.29
N LEU A 59 -4.19 -5.76 5.70
CA LEU A 59 -4.34 -4.31 5.49
C LEU A 59 -5.51 -3.99 4.56
N MET A 60 -5.72 -4.81 3.53
CA MET A 60 -6.86 -4.67 2.62
C MET A 60 -8.20 -4.87 3.35
N VAL A 61 -8.29 -5.88 4.22
CA VAL A 61 -9.47 -6.10 5.07
C VAL A 61 -9.71 -4.91 6.00
N ILE A 62 -8.66 -4.41 6.66
CA ILE A 62 -8.77 -3.22 7.52
C ILE A 62 -9.31 -2.04 6.71
N HIS A 63 -8.69 -1.75 5.57
CA HIS A 63 -9.06 -0.61 4.74
C HIS A 63 -10.52 -0.73 4.21
N ILE A 64 -10.96 -1.94 3.86
CA ILE A 64 -12.35 -2.23 3.47
C ILE A 64 -13.33 -2.00 4.64
N VAL A 65 -13.03 -2.49 5.84
CA VAL A 65 -13.92 -2.39 7.01
C VAL A 65 -14.13 -0.94 7.41
N PHE A 66 -13.07 -0.12 7.38
CA PHE A 66 -13.15 1.30 7.73
C PHE A 66 -13.71 2.17 6.59
N ASN A 67 -13.65 1.70 5.33
CA ASN A 67 -14.16 2.41 4.16
C ASN A 67 -15.10 1.55 3.31
N LEU A 68 -16.20 1.06 3.91
CA LEU A 68 -17.16 0.19 3.22
C LEU A 68 -17.67 0.76 1.89
N HIS A 69 -17.86 2.08 1.80
CA HIS A 69 -18.27 2.77 0.58
C HIS A 69 -17.23 2.71 -0.55
N MET A 70 -15.96 2.43 -0.22
CA MET A 70 -14.84 2.25 -1.14
C MET A 70 -14.43 0.79 -1.32
N ALA A 71 -15.07 -0.16 -0.65
CA ALA A 71 -14.65 -1.57 -0.62
C ALA A 71 -14.40 -2.16 -2.01
N ARG A 72 -15.18 -1.74 -3.02
CA ARG A 72 -15.00 -2.16 -4.42
C ARG A 72 -13.66 -1.70 -4.99
N PHE A 73 -13.29 -0.44 -4.82
CA PHE A 73 -12.01 0.11 -5.30
C PHE A 73 -10.81 -0.58 -4.65
N VAL A 74 -10.94 -0.89 -3.36
CA VAL A 74 -9.90 -1.51 -2.55
C VAL A 74 -9.72 -2.98 -2.93
N ALA A 75 -10.82 -3.70 -3.17
CA ALA A 75 -10.76 -5.06 -3.72
C ALA A 75 -10.12 -5.10 -5.11
N PHE A 76 -10.34 -4.07 -5.95
CA PHE A 76 -9.70 -3.94 -7.25
C PHE A 76 -8.21 -3.58 -7.19
N ALA A 77 -7.70 -3.20 -6.01
CA ALA A 77 -6.28 -3.01 -5.78
C ALA A 77 -5.53 -4.32 -5.51
N LEU A 78 -6.22 -5.44 -5.24
CA LEU A 78 -5.59 -6.74 -4.95
C LEU A 78 -4.57 -7.17 -6.02
N PRO A 79 -4.86 -7.09 -7.34
CA PRO A 79 -3.86 -7.39 -8.37
C PRO A 79 -2.64 -6.47 -8.32
N ALA A 80 -2.85 -5.19 -7.98
CA ALA A 80 -1.77 -4.24 -7.81
C ALA A 80 -0.91 -4.58 -6.58
N VAL A 81 -1.52 -4.96 -5.45
CA VAL A 81 -0.83 -5.43 -4.24
C VAL A 81 0.01 -6.68 -4.55
N LEU A 82 -0.55 -7.65 -5.28
CA LEU A 82 0.19 -8.85 -5.70
C LEU A 82 1.43 -8.50 -6.50
N LEU A 83 1.31 -7.59 -7.47
CA LEU A 83 2.45 -7.13 -8.26
C LEU A 83 3.48 -6.40 -7.38
N ALA A 84 3.05 -5.55 -6.46
CA ALA A 84 3.96 -4.90 -5.51
C ALA A 84 4.78 -5.90 -4.69
N VAL A 85 4.14 -6.98 -4.23
CA VAL A 85 4.81 -8.07 -3.50
C VAL A 85 5.77 -8.85 -4.40
N ILE A 86 5.37 -9.20 -5.63
CA ILE A 86 6.23 -9.92 -6.60
C ILE A 86 7.49 -9.10 -6.89
N PHE A 87 7.32 -7.83 -7.26
CA PHE A 87 8.43 -6.96 -7.63
C PHE A 87 9.29 -6.60 -6.41
N GLY A 88 8.70 -6.43 -5.22
CA GLY A 88 9.45 -6.24 -3.98
C GLY A 88 10.34 -7.44 -3.64
N ASN A 89 9.80 -8.65 -3.75
CA ASN A 89 10.55 -9.89 -3.49
C ASN A 89 11.65 -10.14 -4.53
N ALA A 90 11.42 -9.78 -5.80
CA ALA A 90 12.35 -10.04 -6.89
C ALA A 90 13.46 -8.98 -7.02
N LEU A 91 13.13 -7.69 -6.88
CA LEU A 91 14.05 -6.59 -7.17
C LEU A 91 14.64 -5.94 -5.91
N GLY A 92 14.13 -6.25 -4.73
CA GLY A 92 14.60 -5.67 -3.48
C GLY A 92 14.38 -4.15 -3.40
N VAL A 93 15.23 -3.48 -2.61
CA VAL A 93 15.13 -2.03 -2.35
C VAL A 93 15.33 -1.19 -3.62
N ALA A 94 16.21 -1.60 -4.53
CA ALA A 94 16.49 -0.89 -5.78
C ALA A 94 15.28 -0.88 -6.74
N GLY A 95 14.37 -1.84 -6.60
CA GLY A 95 13.18 -1.96 -7.43
C GLY A 95 11.97 -1.12 -7.00
N PHE A 96 12.09 -0.26 -5.99
CA PHE A 96 10.96 0.50 -5.44
C PHE A 96 10.16 1.24 -6.52
N TYR A 97 10.82 2.09 -7.32
CA TYR A 97 10.15 2.91 -8.33
C TYR A 97 9.53 2.04 -9.44
N THR A 98 10.19 0.95 -9.82
CA THR A 98 9.63 -0.01 -10.78
C THR A 98 8.37 -0.67 -10.23
N ALA A 99 8.41 -1.16 -8.98
CA ALA A 99 7.26 -1.75 -8.31
C ALA A 99 6.10 -0.75 -8.19
N LEU A 100 6.40 0.53 -7.88
CA LEU A 100 5.41 1.59 -7.76
C LEU A 100 4.75 1.92 -9.11
N ILE A 101 5.53 2.01 -10.19
CA ILE A 101 5.00 2.23 -11.54
C ILE A 101 4.10 1.05 -11.96
N VAL A 102 4.54 -0.19 -11.72
CA VAL A 102 3.72 -1.37 -12.05
C VAL A 102 2.44 -1.40 -11.23
N TYR A 103 2.52 -1.07 -9.93
CA TYR A 103 1.35 -0.93 -9.06
C TYR A 103 0.36 0.12 -9.59
N MET A 104 0.87 1.28 -10.03
CA MET A 104 0.04 2.35 -10.61
C MET A 104 -0.65 1.89 -11.90
N ILE A 105 0.10 1.27 -12.83
CA ILE A 105 -0.45 0.75 -14.09
C ILE A 105 -1.54 -0.28 -13.81
N ALA A 106 -1.29 -1.21 -12.90
CA ALA A 106 -2.25 -2.24 -12.51
C ALA A 106 -3.50 -1.62 -11.88
N SER A 107 -3.33 -0.66 -10.97
CA SER A 107 -4.43 0.04 -10.30
C SER A 107 -5.29 0.83 -11.28
N ILE A 108 -4.67 1.50 -12.26
CA ILE A 108 -5.39 2.19 -13.33
C ILE A 108 -6.17 1.18 -14.16
N PHE A 109 -5.52 0.11 -14.61
CA PHE A 109 -6.13 -0.89 -15.48
C PHE A 109 -7.33 -1.56 -14.81
N THR A 110 -7.18 -2.03 -13.57
CA THR A 110 -8.28 -2.67 -12.84
C THR A 110 -9.42 -1.69 -12.59
N THR A 111 -9.12 -0.48 -12.14
CA THR A 111 -10.15 0.52 -11.84
C THR A 111 -10.89 1.01 -13.09
N SER A 112 -10.18 1.17 -14.22
CA SER A 112 -10.79 1.50 -15.52
C SER A 112 -11.67 0.37 -16.04
N PHE A 113 -11.24 -0.89 -15.92
CA PHE A 113 -12.01 -2.04 -16.39
C PHE A 113 -13.35 -2.20 -15.65
N PHE A 114 -13.39 -1.87 -14.36
CA PHE A 114 -14.61 -1.95 -13.54
C PHE A 114 -15.41 -0.64 -13.47
N GLY A 115 -15.13 0.34 -14.35
CA GLY A 115 -15.89 1.58 -14.46
C GLY A 115 -15.70 2.55 -13.29
N GLY A 116 -14.62 2.42 -12.53
CA GLY A 116 -14.29 3.25 -11.38
C GLY A 116 -13.42 4.47 -11.68
N PHE A 117 -13.03 4.66 -12.95
CA PHE A 117 -12.13 5.74 -13.35
C PHE A 117 -12.82 7.11 -13.26
N GLY A 118 -12.23 8.04 -12.52
CA GLY A 118 -12.75 9.39 -12.36
C GLY A 118 -11.84 10.30 -11.53
N PRO A 119 -12.19 11.59 -11.34
CA PRO A 119 -11.34 12.57 -10.65
C PRO A 119 -10.92 12.14 -9.23
N ARG A 120 -11.83 11.46 -8.51
CA ARG A 120 -11.55 10.92 -7.17
C ARG A 120 -10.49 9.83 -7.20
N PHE A 121 -10.51 8.97 -8.21
CA PHE A 121 -9.49 7.93 -8.40
C PHE A 121 -8.13 8.54 -8.79
N VAL A 122 -8.12 9.58 -9.63
CA VAL A 122 -6.87 10.28 -9.98
C VAL A 122 -6.25 10.92 -8.74
N LEU A 123 -7.04 11.61 -7.92
CA LEU A 123 -6.56 12.16 -6.64
C LEU A 123 -6.04 11.06 -5.72
N PHE A 124 -6.75 9.93 -5.65
CA PHE A 124 -6.31 8.75 -4.90
C PHE A 124 -4.95 8.25 -5.33
N LEU A 125 -4.76 8.10 -6.63
CA LEU A 125 -3.50 7.63 -7.17
C LEU A 125 -2.37 8.63 -6.91
N VAL A 126 -2.62 9.94 -7.05
CA VAL A 126 -1.61 10.98 -6.79
C VAL A 126 -1.22 11.01 -5.31
N PHE A 127 -2.17 11.10 -4.39
CA PHE A 127 -1.88 11.13 -2.95
C PHE A 127 -1.21 9.84 -2.49
N GLY A 128 -1.68 8.69 -2.97
CA GLY A 128 -1.05 7.40 -2.67
C GLY A 128 0.38 7.33 -3.19
N THR A 129 0.63 7.77 -4.42
CA THR A 129 1.98 7.78 -5.00
C THR A 129 2.92 8.66 -4.18
N LEU A 130 2.52 9.90 -3.86
CA LEU A 130 3.32 10.82 -3.06
C LEU A 130 3.58 10.28 -1.65
N PHE A 131 2.56 9.68 -1.02
CA PHE A 131 2.71 9.08 0.31
C PHE A 131 3.71 7.93 0.30
N ASN A 132 3.62 7.02 -0.67
CA ASN A 132 4.53 5.89 -0.79
C ASN A 132 5.98 6.35 -1.10
N ILE A 133 6.17 7.37 -1.95
CA ILE A 133 7.49 7.99 -2.20
C ILE A 133 8.05 8.62 -0.91
N GLY A 134 7.20 9.30 -0.14
CA GLY A 134 7.57 9.87 1.16
C GLY A 134 8.04 8.81 2.14
N LEU A 135 7.27 7.73 2.31
CA LEU A 135 7.64 6.60 3.15
C LEU A 135 8.95 5.94 2.70
N PHE A 136 9.16 5.79 1.39
CA PHE A 136 10.40 5.24 0.85
C PHE A 136 11.60 6.14 1.12
N SER A 137 11.44 7.46 0.97
CA SER A 137 12.49 8.42 1.30
C SER A 137 12.87 8.32 2.78
N VAL A 138 11.89 8.24 3.68
CA VAL A 138 12.14 8.03 5.11
C VAL A 138 12.86 6.70 5.35
N TYR A 139 12.39 5.61 4.75
CA TYR A 139 13.01 4.29 4.86
C TYR A 139 14.45 4.25 4.35
N GLN A 140 14.73 4.82 3.17
CA GLN A 140 16.08 4.86 2.61
C GLN A 140 17.05 5.55 3.57
N ASN A 141 16.66 6.71 4.12
CA ASN A 141 17.46 7.42 5.10
C ASN A 141 17.80 6.52 6.30
N PHE A 142 16.86 5.72 6.82
CA PHE A 142 17.12 4.80 7.94
C PHE A 142 17.95 3.56 7.59
N VAL A 143 18.07 3.19 6.32
CA VAL A 143 18.78 1.97 5.86
C VAL A 143 20.20 2.27 5.40
N THR A 144 20.48 3.50 4.98
CA THR A 144 21.82 3.96 4.59
C THR A 144 22.71 4.41 5.76
N PHE A 145 22.17 4.47 6.98
CA PHE A 145 22.94 4.63 8.23
C PHE A 145 23.02 3.30 8.98
#